data_AF-A0A502GVU0-F1
#
_entry.id   AF-A0A502GVU0-F1
#
_cell.length_a   1.000
_cell.length_b   1.000
_cell.length_c   1.000
_cell.angle_alpha   90.00
_cell.angle_beta   90.00
_cell.angle_gamma   90.00
#
_symmetry.space_group_name_H-M   'P 1'
#
loop_
_entity.id
_entity.type
_entity.pdbx_description
1 polymer ?
#
loop_
_entity_poly.entity_id
_entity_poly.type
_entity_poly.pdbx_seq_one_letter_code
_entity_poly.pdbx_strand_id
1 'polypeptide(L)'
;MFRFPALSRACCGLLLGGLLPACHEPVDDYIAPPRPPVAVVVTNWAARADSAQAALTQGFWAPTGRFYQKNNAGDQAFNYWWQAHGLDVLSDGYQRTQVADYLTQMRALEQGIKAKNNNTYLNDYYDDMEWLALASLRAYDLTREAEYKATAALLWADIKLGWNEQQGGGIAWRKNQRDYKNTPANAPAAILAARLYALDRNPDDLAWAQKIYAWEKKTLVDPATGAVWDGVNRQGDGQIDKDWRFSYNQGVFLGAGLALYRATQQTSYLEDATRTAAYVLNDGQLSPGGVLKDEGTGDGGLFKGILVRYLAQLATEPAVSATNRANYVAFLKFNGQSLYQRATRRPQFLFNTNWTAAPSGTVDASTQMSGVMMFEILADLQARKLL
;
A
#
# COMPACT_ATOMS: atom_id res chain seq x y z
N MET A 1 61.02 -33.67 3.51
CA MET A 1 62.40 -34.16 3.74
C MET A 1 63.08 -33.18 4.68
N PHE A 2 63.53 -33.69 5.85
CA PHE A 2 64.63 -33.18 6.71
C PHE A 2 64.62 -31.72 7.20
N ARG A 3 65.02 -31.35 8.41
CA ARG A 3 65.23 -31.95 9.75
C ARG A 3 65.69 -30.76 10.63
N PHE A 4 65.38 -30.80 11.92
CA PHE A 4 65.91 -29.96 13.01
C PHE A 4 67.46 -29.98 13.12
N PRO A 5 68.07 -29.07 13.91
CA PRO A 5 68.41 -29.36 15.33
C PRO A 5 68.03 -28.17 16.27
N ALA A 6 67.62 -28.26 17.54
CA ALA A 6 67.86 -29.12 18.70
C ALA A 6 69.15 -28.85 19.51
N LEU A 7 68.96 -28.63 20.84
CA LEU A 7 69.83 -28.95 22.00
C LEU A 7 71.02 -27.98 22.28
N SER A 8 71.49 -27.70 23.52
CA SER A 8 71.24 -28.19 24.88
C SER A 8 72.05 -27.35 25.92
N ARG A 9 71.60 -27.37 27.20
CA ARG A 9 72.38 -27.40 28.48
C ARG A 9 73.31 -26.21 28.85
N ALA A 10 73.71 -25.97 30.09
CA ALA A 10 73.25 -26.15 31.48
C ALA A 10 74.49 -25.82 32.36
N CYS A 11 74.36 -25.03 33.44
CA CYS A 11 75.24 -25.00 34.64
C CYS A 11 74.73 -23.86 35.56
N CYS A 12 74.07 -24.11 36.70
CA CYS A 12 74.55 -24.56 38.01
C CYS A 12 75.38 -23.51 38.78
N GLY A 13 74.85 -23.06 39.93
CA GLY A 13 75.56 -22.24 40.93
C GLY A 13 74.63 -21.65 42.01
N LEU A 14 74.52 -22.36 43.15
CA LEU A 14 74.44 -21.92 44.58
C LEU A 14 73.76 -20.57 44.96
N LEU A 15 73.13 -20.33 46.12
CA LEU A 15 72.55 -21.04 47.28
C LEU A 15 72.09 -19.89 48.23
N LEU A 16 71.15 -20.14 49.16
CA LEU A 16 70.70 -19.29 50.30
C LEU A 16 69.81 -18.09 49.93
N GLY A 17 68.70 -17.78 50.60
CA GLY A 17 68.03 -18.31 51.78
C GLY A 17 66.97 -17.27 52.20
N GLY A 18 65.91 -17.69 52.89
CA GLY A 18 64.96 -16.79 53.54
C GLY A 18 63.50 -17.05 53.17
N LEU A 19 62.80 -17.73 54.07
CA LEU A 19 61.34 -17.79 54.11
C LEU A 19 60.77 -16.41 54.48
N LEU A 20 59.97 -15.83 53.60
CA LEU A 20 59.03 -14.76 53.91
C LEU A 20 57.63 -15.23 53.45
N PRO A 21 56.57 -15.02 54.26
CA PRO A 21 55.23 -15.45 53.91
C PRO A 21 54.68 -14.47 52.87
N ALA A 22 54.52 -14.91 51.62
CA ALA A 22 53.77 -14.15 50.63
C ALA A 22 52.28 -14.41 50.83
N CYS A 23 51.57 -13.36 51.19
CA CYS A 23 50.13 -13.29 51.30
C CYS A 23 49.46 -13.79 50.00
N HIS A 24 48.39 -14.57 50.15
CA HIS A 24 47.46 -14.88 49.08
C HIS A 24 46.81 -13.56 48.62
N GLU A 25 47.10 -13.09 47.41
CA GLU A 25 46.29 -12.05 46.78
C GLU A 25 44.93 -12.66 46.41
N PRO A 26 43.80 -12.04 46.77
CA PRO A 26 42.52 -12.45 46.24
C PRO A 26 42.52 -12.21 44.74
N VAL A 27 42.11 -13.23 43.99
CA VAL A 27 41.85 -13.12 42.55
C VAL A 27 40.90 -11.93 42.36
N ASP A 28 41.33 -10.94 41.59
CA ASP A 28 40.48 -9.84 41.13
C ASP A 28 39.28 -10.47 40.41
N ASP A 29 38.14 -10.55 41.11
CA ASP A 29 36.85 -10.80 40.50
C ASP A 29 36.58 -9.62 39.57
N TYR A 30 36.98 -9.76 38.31
CA TYR A 30 36.59 -8.84 37.24
C TYR A 30 35.05 -8.83 37.18
N ILE A 31 34.45 -7.85 37.83
CA ILE A 31 33.05 -7.48 37.62
C ILE A 31 32.99 -6.97 36.17
N ALA A 32 32.64 -7.86 35.24
CA ALA A 32 32.32 -7.45 33.88
C ALA A 32 31.19 -6.41 33.97
N PRO A 33 31.35 -5.21 33.37
CA PRO A 33 30.28 -4.24 33.35
C PRO A 33 29.04 -4.90 32.73
N PRO A 34 27.84 -4.70 33.30
CA PRO A 34 26.63 -5.30 32.78
C PRO A 34 26.53 -4.96 31.29
N ARG A 35 26.38 -6.01 30.46
CA ARG A 35 26.18 -5.85 29.03
C ARG A 35 25.08 -4.80 28.85
N PRO A 36 25.31 -3.70 28.09
CA PRO A 36 24.28 -2.69 27.90
C PRO A 36 23.01 -3.42 27.43
N PRO A 37 21.85 -3.12 28.03
CA PRO A 37 20.61 -3.76 27.64
C PRO A 37 20.52 -3.66 26.12
N VAL A 38 20.28 -4.79 25.45
CA VAL A 38 19.97 -4.78 24.02
C VAL A 38 18.83 -3.79 23.89
N ALA A 39 19.08 -2.65 23.23
CA ALA A 39 18.05 -1.67 23.03
C ALA A 39 16.91 -2.41 22.33
N VAL A 40 15.80 -2.63 23.05
CA VAL A 40 14.58 -3.11 22.44
C VAL A 40 14.18 -1.98 21.51
N VAL A 41 14.53 -2.10 20.23
CA VAL A 41 14.08 -1.16 19.22
C VAL A 41 12.58 -1.40 19.10
N VAL A 42 11.81 -0.71 19.94
CA VAL A 42 10.37 -0.67 19.83
C VAL A 42 10.08 -0.06 18.47
N THR A 43 9.58 -0.89 17.57
CA THR A 43 9.18 -0.43 16.26
C THR A 43 7.99 0.50 16.44
N ASN A 44 8.15 1.80 16.21
CA ASN A 44 7.06 2.76 16.26
C ASN A 44 6.63 3.08 14.82
N TRP A 45 5.59 2.40 14.32
CA TRP A 45 5.09 2.62 12.96
C TRP A 45 4.34 3.95 12.84
N ALA A 46 3.69 4.42 13.90
CA ALA A 46 3.03 5.73 13.90
C ALA A 46 4.04 6.87 13.63
N ALA A 47 5.17 6.89 14.33
CA ALA A 47 6.21 7.91 14.10
C ALA A 47 6.83 7.82 12.70
N ARG A 48 6.89 6.61 12.11
CA ARG A 48 7.35 6.41 10.73
C ARG A 48 6.32 6.93 9.73
N ALA A 49 5.03 6.70 9.99
CA ALA A 49 3.93 7.24 9.20
C ALA A 49 3.94 8.78 9.25
N ASP A 50 4.15 9.39 10.42
CA ASP A 50 4.30 10.85 10.55
C ASP A 50 5.47 11.40 9.71
N SER A 51 6.62 10.71 9.74
CA SER A 51 7.79 11.09 8.93
C SER A 51 7.50 10.95 7.42
N ALA A 52 6.77 9.91 7.02
CA ALA A 52 6.33 9.67 5.65
C ALA A 52 5.35 10.76 5.15
N GLN A 53 4.36 11.11 5.96
CA GLN A 53 3.39 12.18 5.69
C GLN A 53 4.09 13.53 5.56
N ALA A 54 5.00 13.84 6.49
CA ALA A 54 5.79 15.07 6.44
C ALA A 54 6.65 15.14 5.16
N ALA A 55 7.30 14.03 4.78
CA ALA A 55 8.09 13.96 3.55
C ALA A 55 7.25 14.14 2.28
N LEU A 56 6.04 13.57 2.24
CA LEU A 56 5.10 13.78 1.13
C LEU A 56 4.70 15.26 1.03
N THR A 57 4.32 15.89 2.14
CA THR A 57 3.95 17.31 2.13
C THR A 57 5.14 18.20 1.77
N GLN A 58 6.32 18.00 2.36
CA GLN A 58 7.50 18.85 2.11
C GLN A 58 8.05 18.70 0.69
N GLY A 59 8.08 17.48 0.14
CA GLY A 59 8.72 17.20 -1.14
C GLY A 59 7.81 17.37 -2.36
N PHE A 60 6.48 17.32 -2.17
CA PHE A 60 5.55 17.16 -3.28
C PHE A 60 4.36 18.14 -3.25
N TRP A 61 4.02 18.75 -2.12
CA TRP A 61 2.89 19.68 -2.08
C TRP A 61 3.22 21.01 -2.78
N ALA A 62 2.42 21.38 -3.78
CA ALA A 62 2.49 22.67 -4.45
C ALA A 62 1.41 23.62 -3.87
N PRO A 63 1.74 24.52 -2.92
CA PRO A 63 0.76 25.25 -2.13
C PRO A 63 -0.14 26.19 -2.95
N THR A 64 0.41 26.86 -3.98
CA THR A 64 -0.36 27.76 -4.85
C THR A 64 -1.40 27.01 -5.66
N GLY A 65 -1.03 25.84 -6.21
CA GLY A 65 -1.94 25.01 -6.99
C GLY A 65 -2.84 24.11 -6.15
N ARG A 66 -2.48 23.89 -4.87
CA ARG A 66 -3.15 23.00 -3.92
C ARG A 66 -3.25 21.55 -4.43
N PHE A 67 -2.13 21.03 -4.95
CA PHE A 67 -2.02 19.64 -5.42
C PHE A 67 -0.62 19.10 -5.14
N TYR A 68 -0.45 17.78 -5.22
CA TYR A 68 0.84 17.13 -5.22
C TYR A 68 1.44 17.12 -6.63
N GLN A 69 2.59 17.78 -6.78
CA GLN A 69 3.37 17.80 -8.02
C GLN A 69 3.89 16.40 -8.38
N LYS A 70 4.24 16.17 -9.65
CA LYS A 70 4.58 14.84 -10.15
C LYS A 70 5.75 14.20 -9.40
N ASN A 71 6.78 14.95 -9.06
CA ASN A 71 7.96 14.39 -8.40
C ASN A 71 8.66 15.36 -7.46
N ASN A 72 9.60 14.84 -6.68
CA ASN A 72 10.39 15.63 -5.73
C ASN A 72 11.50 16.49 -6.38
N ALA A 73 11.56 16.58 -7.72
CA ALA A 73 12.53 17.38 -8.47
C ALA A 73 11.91 18.67 -9.06
N GLY A 74 10.65 18.97 -8.73
CA GLY A 74 9.97 20.21 -9.13
C GLY A 74 9.16 20.12 -10.42
N ASP A 75 8.96 18.92 -10.99
CA ASP A 75 8.01 18.73 -12.10
C ASP A 75 6.57 18.92 -11.60
N GLN A 76 5.94 20.03 -11.99
CA GLN A 76 4.58 20.41 -11.60
C GLN A 76 3.47 19.83 -12.48
N ALA A 77 3.76 18.80 -13.29
CA ALA A 77 2.73 18.08 -14.02
C ALA A 77 1.64 17.55 -13.05
N PHE A 78 0.38 17.78 -13.42
CA PHE A 78 -0.79 17.35 -12.67
C PHE A 78 -1.23 15.98 -13.14
N ASN A 79 -1.32 15.02 -12.20
CA ASN A 79 -1.83 13.67 -12.45
C ASN A 79 -3.07 13.49 -11.58
N TYR A 80 -4.26 13.47 -12.20
CA TYR A 80 -5.55 13.53 -11.53
C TYR A 80 -5.74 12.38 -10.53
N TRP A 81 -5.58 11.13 -10.95
CA TRP A 81 -5.82 9.99 -10.07
C TRP A 81 -4.75 9.83 -8.97
N TRP A 82 -3.54 10.35 -9.17
CA TRP A 82 -2.55 10.42 -8.08
C TRP A 82 -3.02 11.35 -6.97
N GLN A 83 -3.74 12.43 -7.33
CA GLN A 83 -4.32 13.33 -6.32
C GLN A 83 -5.44 12.66 -5.52
N ALA A 84 -6.25 11.80 -6.15
CA ALA A 84 -7.25 11.01 -5.43
C ALA A 84 -6.59 10.14 -4.36
N HIS A 85 -5.46 9.50 -4.68
CA HIS A 85 -4.69 8.76 -3.69
C HIS A 85 -3.98 9.65 -2.66
N GLY A 86 -3.64 10.89 -3.02
CA GLY A 86 -3.23 11.92 -2.07
C GLY A 86 -4.31 12.21 -1.02
N LEU A 87 -5.58 12.30 -1.43
CA LEU A 87 -6.71 12.47 -0.50
C LEU A 87 -6.88 11.25 0.41
N ASP A 88 -6.67 10.04 -0.11
CA ASP A 88 -6.66 8.80 0.67
C ASP A 88 -5.54 8.78 1.73
N VAL A 89 -4.34 9.22 1.37
CA VAL A 89 -3.19 9.29 2.29
C VAL A 89 -3.40 10.36 3.36
N LEU A 90 -3.95 11.52 3.01
CA LEU A 90 -4.35 12.53 4.00
C LEU A 90 -5.44 12.00 4.94
N SER A 91 -6.40 11.24 4.40
CA SER A 91 -7.45 10.58 5.18
C SER A 91 -6.89 9.54 6.15
N ASP A 92 -5.84 8.79 5.76
CA ASP A 92 -5.14 7.87 6.67
C ASP A 92 -4.53 8.65 7.86
N GLY A 93 -3.81 9.74 7.57
CA GLY A 93 -3.18 10.58 8.57
C GLY A 93 -4.19 11.22 9.53
N TYR A 94 -5.31 11.72 8.99
CA TYR A 94 -6.41 12.23 9.82
C TYR A 94 -7.02 11.13 10.69
N GLN A 95 -7.33 9.97 10.12
CA GLN A 95 -7.92 8.85 10.85
C GLN A 95 -7.04 8.43 12.05
N ARG A 96 -5.72 8.37 11.86
CA ARG A 96 -4.76 7.99 12.90
C ARG A 96 -4.56 9.08 13.96
N THR A 97 -4.49 10.34 13.58
CA THR A 97 -4.00 11.43 14.46
C THR A 97 -5.09 12.38 14.96
N GLN A 98 -6.21 12.48 14.23
CA GLN A 98 -7.28 13.46 14.45
C GLN A 98 -6.81 14.92 14.41
N VAL A 99 -5.65 15.20 13.78
CA VAL A 99 -5.09 16.56 13.65
C VAL A 99 -5.85 17.37 12.59
N ALA A 100 -6.30 18.57 12.97
CA ALA A 100 -7.14 19.43 12.13
C ALA A 100 -6.47 19.90 10.83
N ASP A 101 -5.13 19.98 10.78
CA ASP A 101 -4.39 20.37 9.58
C ASP A 101 -4.64 19.44 8.40
N TYR A 102 -4.87 18.14 8.66
CA TYR A 102 -5.27 17.20 7.61
C TYR A 102 -6.60 17.60 6.97
N LEU A 103 -7.60 18.02 7.76
CA LEU A 103 -8.89 18.48 7.23
C LEU A 103 -8.71 19.68 6.30
N THR A 104 -7.89 20.64 6.71
CA THR A 104 -7.56 21.81 5.89
C THR A 104 -6.89 21.40 4.58
N GLN A 105 -5.93 20.47 4.63
CA GLN A 105 -5.21 20.01 3.45
C GLN A 105 -6.08 19.14 2.54
N MET A 106 -6.97 18.30 3.09
CA MET A 106 -7.94 17.51 2.33
C MET A 106 -8.88 18.41 1.52
N ARG A 107 -9.46 19.45 2.15
CA ARG A 107 -10.33 20.42 1.46
C ARG A 107 -9.56 21.18 0.37
N ALA A 108 -8.33 21.60 0.69
CA ALA A 108 -7.48 22.31 -0.27
C ALA A 108 -7.16 21.44 -1.48
N LEU A 109 -6.84 20.15 -1.27
CA LEU A 109 -6.56 19.20 -2.33
C LEU A 109 -7.78 18.94 -3.21
N GLU A 110 -8.96 18.69 -2.63
CA GLU A 110 -10.19 18.47 -3.43
C GLU A 110 -10.49 19.68 -4.31
N GLN A 111 -10.41 20.89 -3.76
CA GLN A 111 -10.56 22.13 -4.53
C GLN A 111 -9.46 22.32 -5.58
N GLY A 112 -8.23 21.92 -5.29
CA GLY A 112 -7.10 21.95 -6.21
C GLY A 112 -7.29 21.01 -7.39
N ILE A 113 -7.78 19.78 -7.13
CA ILE A 113 -8.13 18.81 -8.17
C ILE A 113 -9.13 19.42 -9.15
N LYS A 114 -10.23 20.00 -8.63
CA LYS A 114 -11.24 20.67 -9.47
C LYS A 114 -10.62 21.79 -10.31
N ALA A 115 -9.84 22.67 -9.69
CA ALA A 115 -9.24 23.82 -10.36
C ALA A 115 -8.25 23.40 -11.47
N LYS A 116 -7.43 22.38 -11.21
CA LYS A 116 -6.45 21.84 -12.17
C LYS A 116 -7.10 21.02 -13.28
N ASN A 117 -8.29 20.48 -13.04
CA ASN A 117 -9.09 19.75 -14.01
C ASN A 117 -10.18 20.64 -14.65
N ASN A 118 -9.79 21.83 -15.11
CA ASN A 118 -10.68 22.77 -15.83
C ASN A 118 -11.98 23.14 -15.07
N ASN A 119 -11.88 23.33 -13.76
CA ASN A 119 -13.00 23.64 -12.86
C ASN A 119 -14.11 22.58 -12.81
N THR A 120 -13.80 21.32 -13.11
CA THR A 120 -14.73 20.18 -13.00
C THR A 120 -14.06 18.99 -12.30
N TYR A 121 -14.87 18.12 -11.68
CA TYR A 121 -14.40 16.81 -11.22
C TYR A 121 -14.55 15.73 -12.30
N LEU A 122 -15.33 15.98 -13.37
CA LEU A 122 -15.47 14.99 -14.44
C LEU A 122 -14.16 14.87 -15.23
N ASN A 123 -13.80 13.63 -15.57
CA ASN A 123 -12.60 13.29 -16.34
C ASN A 123 -12.98 12.45 -17.58
N ASP A 124 -12.06 12.30 -18.53
CA ASP A 124 -12.20 11.41 -19.68
C ASP A 124 -11.96 9.94 -19.34
N TYR A 125 -11.20 9.69 -18.27
CA TYR A 125 -10.86 8.38 -17.73
C TYR A 125 -11.85 8.00 -16.61
N TYR A 126 -12.51 6.84 -16.76
CA TYR A 126 -13.52 6.39 -15.80
C TYR A 126 -12.88 5.89 -14.50
N ASP A 127 -11.76 5.18 -14.60
CA ASP A 127 -10.93 4.76 -13.48
C ASP A 127 -10.44 5.96 -12.65
N ASP A 128 -9.93 7.02 -13.30
CA ASP A 128 -9.57 8.27 -12.62
C ASP A 128 -10.72 8.80 -11.74
N MET A 129 -11.94 8.87 -12.30
CA MET A 129 -13.12 9.30 -11.57
C MET A 129 -13.49 8.34 -10.44
N GLU A 130 -13.34 7.04 -10.62
CA GLU A 130 -13.60 6.03 -9.58
C GLU A 130 -12.67 6.20 -8.38
N TRP A 131 -11.38 6.46 -8.61
CA TRP A 131 -10.41 6.72 -7.54
C TRP A 131 -10.79 7.95 -6.73
N LEU A 132 -11.15 9.06 -7.39
CA LEU A 132 -11.57 10.26 -6.67
C LEU A 132 -12.89 10.05 -5.93
N ALA A 133 -13.86 9.36 -6.55
CA ALA A 133 -15.14 9.08 -5.92
C ALA A 133 -14.97 8.24 -4.63
N LEU A 134 -14.10 7.23 -4.66
CA LEU A 134 -13.76 6.42 -3.49
C LEU A 134 -13.07 7.22 -2.40
N ALA A 135 -12.08 8.04 -2.77
CA ALA A 135 -11.36 8.88 -1.82
C ALA A 135 -12.26 9.95 -1.18
N SER A 136 -13.12 10.61 -1.97
CA SER A 136 -14.12 11.55 -1.46
C SER A 136 -15.16 10.85 -0.58
N LEU A 137 -15.68 9.68 -0.96
CA LEU A 137 -16.63 8.94 -0.11
C LEU A 137 -16.00 8.59 1.25
N ARG A 138 -14.73 8.18 1.25
CA ARG A 138 -13.98 7.93 2.48
C ARG A 138 -13.75 9.20 3.31
N ALA A 139 -13.41 10.32 2.67
CA ALA A 139 -13.29 11.60 3.34
C ALA A 139 -14.62 12.01 3.99
N TYR A 140 -15.75 11.80 3.31
CA TYR A 140 -17.09 12.00 3.88
C TYR A 140 -17.33 11.12 5.11
N ASP A 141 -16.93 9.85 5.08
CA ASP A 141 -17.11 8.95 6.23
C ASP A 141 -16.36 9.40 7.48
N LEU A 142 -15.20 10.05 7.30
CA LEU A 142 -14.38 10.58 8.38
C LEU A 142 -14.84 11.95 8.87
N THR A 143 -15.28 12.84 7.98
CA THR A 143 -15.51 14.26 8.30
C THR A 143 -16.98 14.65 8.36
N ARG A 144 -17.84 13.90 7.66
CA ARG A 144 -19.26 14.20 7.40
C ARG A 144 -19.51 15.52 6.65
N GLU A 145 -18.50 16.06 5.97
CA GLU A 145 -18.63 17.24 5.12
C GLU A 145 -19.34 16.89 3.81
N ALA A 146 -20.47 17.55 3.55
CA ALA A 146 -21.39 17.19 2.47
C ALA A 146 -20.77 17.33 1.06
N GLU A 147 -19.79 18.21 0.90
CA GLU A 147 -19.07 18.44 -0.35
C GLU A 147 -18.42 17.15 -0.88
N TYR A 148 -17.77 16.37 -0.02
CA TYR A 148 -17.14 15.11 -0.43
C TYR A 148 -18.18 14.08 -0.93
N LYS A 149 -19.33 13.98 -0.26
CA LYS A 149 -20.41 13.09 -0.73
C LYS A 149 -20.99 13.58 -2.06
N ALA A 150 -21.12 14.89 -2.23
CA ALA A 150 -21.58 15.48 -3.50
C ALA A 150 -20.60 15.18 -4.64
N THR A 151 -19.28 15.26 -4.41
CA THR A 151 -18.26 14.85 -5.37
C THR A 151 -18.40 13.37 -5.75
N ALA A 152 -18.52 12.47 -4.76
CA ALA A 152 -18.67 11.03 -5.01
C ALA A 152 -19.95 10.71 -5.82
N ALA A 153 -21.07 11.36 -5.49
CA ALA A 153 -22.35 11.17 -6.20
C ALA A 153 -22.29 11.70 -7.65
N LEU A 154 -21.66 12.85 -7.88
CA LEU A 154 -21.45 13.42 -9.22
C LEU A 154 -20.66 12.46 -10.10
N LEU A 155 -19.53 11.97 -9.58
CA LEU A 155 -18.65 11.06 -10.31
C LEU A 155 -19.34 9.72 -10.57
N TRP A 156 -20.04 9.16 -9.59
CA TRP A 156 -20.77 7.90 -9.75
C TRP A 156 -21.82 7.97 -10.88
N ALA A 157 -22.54 9.09 -10.99
CA ALA A 157 -23.49 9.30 -12.07
C ALA A 157 -22.84 9.24 -13.46
N ASP A 158 -21.65 9.83 -13.63
CA ASP A 158 -20.90 9.81 -14.91
C ASP A 158 -20.25 8.45 -15.18
N ILE A 159 -19.69 7.80 -14.14
CA ILE A 159 -19.10 6.46 -14.22
C ILE A 159 -20.10 5.43 -14.75
N LYS A 160 -21.36 5.49 -14.31
CA LYS A 160 -22.41 4.59 -14.81
C LYS A 160 -22.63 4.68 -16.33
N LEU A 161 -22.35 5.84 -16.95
CA LEU A 161 -22.39 6.00 -18.41
C LEU A 161 -21.28 5.22 -19.12
N GLY A 162 -20.22 4.84 -18.40
CA GLY A 162 -19.13 3.96 -18.81
C GLY A 162 -19.58 2.56 -19.22
N TRP A 163 -20.65 2.05 -18.62
CA TRP A 163 -21.16 0.71 -18.91
C TRP A 163 -21.69 0.58 -20.34
N ASN A 164 -21.38 -0.53 -21.01
CA ASN A 164 -22.02 -0.96 -22.26
C ASN A 164 -21.83 -2.47 -22.49
N GLU A 165 -22.54 -3.03 -23.47
CA GLU A 165 -22.56 -4.48 -23.74
C GLU A 165 -21.39 -5.02 -24.59
N GLN A 166 -20.46 -4.18 -25.03
CA GLN A 166 -19.23 -4.66 -25.68
C GLN A 166 -18.42 -5.48 -24.67
N GLN A 167 -17.86 -6.61 -25.11
CA GLN A 167 -17.24 -7.62 -24.22
C GLN A 167 -18.21 -8.20 -23.16
N GLY A 168 -19.52 -8.20 -23.46
CA GLY A 168 -20.56 -8.78 -22.61
C GLY A 168 -20.89 -7.99 -21.34
N GLY A 169 -20.50 -6.72 -21.30
CA GLY A 169 -20.69 -5.83 -20.16
C GLY A 169 -19.42 -5.03 -19.82
N GLY A 170 -19.39 -4.48 -18.62
CA GLY A 170 -18.25 -3.74 -18.08
C GLY A 170 -18.26 -2.27 -18.43
N ILE A 171 -17.70 -1.48 -17.52
CA ILE A 171 -17.38 -0.06 -17.70
C ILE A 171 -16.13 0.04 -18.59
N ALA A 172 -16.20 0.91 -19.58
CA ALA A 172 -15.07 1.22 -20.45
C ALA A 172 -13.96 1.92 -19.67
N TRP A 173 -12.71 1.79 -20.10
CA TRP A 173 -11.59 2.50 -19.48
C TRP A 173 -11.75 4.03 -19.58
N ARG A 174 -12.15 4.52 -20.75
CA ARG A 174 -12.27 5.96 -21.04
C ARG A 174 -13.35 6.26 -22.05
N LYS A 175 -13.82 7.52 -22.07
CA LYS A 175 -14.97 7.97 -22.87
C LYS A 175 -14.83 7.71 -24.38
N ASN A 176 -13.61 7.83 -24.91
CA ASN A 176 -13.32 7.67 -26.34
C ASN A 176 -12.85 6.26 -26.75
N GLN A 177 -12.80 5.29 -25.82
CA GLN A 177 -12.44 3.91 -26.13
C GLN A 177 -13.41 2.96 -25.41
N ARG A 178 -14.64 2.93 -25.94
CA ARG A 178 -15.80 2.29 -25.31
C ARG A 178 -15.74 0.77 -25.26
N ASP A 179 -14.90 0.16 -26.09
CA ASP A 179 -14.78 -1.28 -26.30
C ASP A 179 -13.65 -1.94 -25.49
N TYR A 180 -12.75 -1.14 -24.93
CA TYR A 180 -11.73 -1.60 -23.99
C TYR A 180 -12.26 -1.56 -22.56
N LYS A 181 -12.34 -2.74 -21.93
CA LYS A 181 -12.80 -2.91 -20.55
C LYS A 181 -11.66 -3.39 -19.69
N ASN A 182 -11.37 -2.73 -18.58
CA ASN A 182 -10.25 -3.06 -17.71
C ASN A 182 -10.67 -3.10 -16.23
N THR A 183 -9.96 -3.90 -15.44
CA THR A 183 -10.18 -3.99 -13.99
C THR A 183 -10.13 -2.63 -13.27
N PRO A 184 -9.22 -1.70 -13.60
CA PRO A 184 -9.15 -0.38 -12.98
C PRO A 184 -10.42 0.45 -13.10
N ALA A 185 -11.24 0.22 -14.14
CA ALA A 185 -12.51 0.92 -14.34
C ALA A 185 -13.74 0.07 -13.91
N ASN A 186 -13.54 -1.09 -13.29
CA ASN A 186 -14.63 -2.00 -12.92
C ASN A 186 -14.59 -2.38 -11.44
N ALA A 187 -13.46 -2.86 -10.93
CA ALA A 187 -13.37 -3.23 -9.52
C ALA A 187 -13.55 -2.02 -8.59
N PRO A 188 -12.94 -0.84 -8.85
CA PRO A 188 -13.18 0.34 -8.02
C PRO A 188 -14.64 0.83 -8.10
N ALA A 189 -15.27 0.79 -9.28
CA ALA A 189 -16.70 1.06 -9.44
C ALA A 189 -17.57 0.09 -8.61
N ALA A 190 -17.25 -1.21 -8.57
CA ALA A 190 -17.96 -2.17 -7.73
C ALA A 190 -17.78 -1.89 -6.22
N ILE A 191 -16.57 -1.48 -5.79
CA ILE A 191 -16.31 -1.03 -4.42
C ILE A 191 -17.16 0.21 -4.11
N LEU A 192 -17.17 1.20 -5.00
CA LEU A 192 -17.88 2.46 -4.83
C LEU A 192 -19.38 2.22 -4.67
N ALA A 193 -19.97 1.46 -5.58
CA ALA A 193 -21.39 1.12 -5.57
C ALA A 193 -21.79 0.35 -4.30
N ALA A 194 -20.99 -0.64 -3.88
CA ALA A 194 -21.25 -1.38 -2.64
C ALA A 194 -21.17 -0.49 -1.39
N ARG A 195 -20.23 0.46 -1.35
CA ARG A 195 -20.09 1.42 -0.23
C ARG A 195 -21.21 2.46 -0.22
N LEU A 196 -21.61 2.97 -1.38
CA LEU A 196 -22.78 3.85 -1.50
C LEU A 196 -24.06 3.15 -1.03
N TYR A 197 -24.26 1.89 -1.40
CA TYR A 197 -25.37 1.09 -0.85
C TYR A 197 -25.28 0.94 0.67
N ALA A 198 -24.10 0.66 1.23
CA ALA A 198 -23.94 0.54 2.67
C ALA A 198 -24.31 1.85 3.42
N LEU A 199 -24.03 3.00 2.79
CA LEU A 199 -24.34 4.33 3.31
C LEU A 199 -25.82 4.70 3.17
N ASP A 200 -26.37 4.61 1.96
CA ASP A 200 -27.68 5.18 1.60
C ASP A 200 -28.80 4.14 1.48
N ARG A 201 -28.46 2.84 1.48
CA ARG A 201 -29.38 1.71 1.31
C ARG A 201 -30.21 1.77 0.02
N ASN A 202 -29.71 2.46 -0.99
CA ASN A 202 -30.31 2.54 -2.32
C ASN A 202 -30.10 1.21 -3.09
N PRO A 203 -31.17 0.45 -3.40
CA PRO A 203 -31.03 -0.85 -4.06
C PRO A 203 -30.43 -0.77 -5.47
N ASP A 204 -30.50 0.38 -6.16
CA ASP A 204 -29.82 0.57 -7.46
C ASP A 204 -28.30 0.41 -7.33
N ASP A 205 -27.72 0.98 -6.27
CA ASP A 205 -26.26 0.91 -6.05
C ASP A 205 -25.81 -0.53 -5.75
N LEU A 206 -26.61 -1.31 -5.00
CA LEU A 206 -26.31 -2.73 -4.80
C LEU A 206 -26.40 -3.52 -6.12
N ALA A 207 -27.43 -3.26 -6.93
CA ALA A 207 -27.59 -3.92 -8.22
C ALA A 207 -26.41 -3.62 -9.16
N TRP A 208 -25.93 -2.37 -9.18
CA TRP A 208 -24.71 -2.00 -9.90
C TRP A 208 -23.46 -2.71 -9.38
N ALA A 209 -23.26 -2.73 -8.06
CA ALA A 209 -22.12 -3.41 -7.46
C ALA A 209 -22.06 -4.89 -7.85
N GLN A 210 -23.19 -5.59 -7.76
CA GLN A 210 -23.29 -7.01 -8.12
C GLN A 210 -23.10 -7.24 -9.63
N LYS A 211 -23.69 -6.38 -10.47
CA LYS A 211 -23.59 -6.46 -11.92
C LYS A 211 -22.15 -6.28 -12.41
N ILE A 212 -21.45 -5.27 -11.91
CA ILE A 212 -20.06 -4.99 -12.27
C ILE A 212 -19.15 -6.11 -11.79
N TYR A 213 -19.26 -6.50 -10.52
CA TYR A 213 -18.45 -7.56 -9.94
C TYR A 213 -18.64 -8.91 -10.66
N ALA A 214 -19.88 -9.27 -11.01
CA ALA A 214 -20.16 -10.51 -11.73
C ALA A 214 -19.52 -10.53 -13.13
N TRP A 215 -19.56 -9.40 -13.85
CA TRP A 215 -18.89 -9.29 -15.14
C TRP A 215 -17.37 -9.41 -15.00
N GLU A 216 -16.78 -8.71 -14.04
CA GLU A 216 -15.33 -8.71 -13.83
C GLU A 216 -14.83 -10.10 -13.42
N LYS A 217 -15.49 -10.74 -12.44
CA LYS A 217 -15.16 -12.10 -12.01
C LYS A 217 -15.23 -13.09 -13.18
N LYS A 218 -16.22 -12.95 -14.06
CA LYS A 218 -16.39 -13.84 -15.21
C LYS A 218 -15.33 -13.61 -16.30
N THR A 219 -14.90 -12.36 -16.48
CA THR A 219 -14.14 -11.94 -17.67
C THR A 219 -12.65 -11.80 -17.40
N LEU A 220 -12.28 -11.21 -16.27
CA LEU A 220 -10.92 -10.78 -15.96
C LEU A 220 -10.28 -11.53 -14.79
N VAL A 221 -10.97 -12.49 -14.18
CA VAL A 221 -10.41 -13.28 -13.08
C VAL A 221 -10.18 -14.72 -13.52
N ASP A 222 -8.95 -15.20 -13.32
CA ASP A 222 -8.61 -16.60 -13.50
C ASP A 222 -9.35 -17.46 -12.46
N PRO A 223 -10.29 -18.32 -12.87
CA PRO A 223 -11.06 -19.13 -11.92
C PRO A 223 -10.21 -20.15 -11.16
N ALA A 224 -9.06 -20.55 -11.72
CA ALA A 224 -8.18 -21.55 -11.12
C ALA A 224 -7.34 -20.97 -9.99
N THR A 225 -6.81 -19.76 -10.18
CA THR A 225 -5.83 -19.16 -9.25
C THR A 225 -6.41 -18.00 -8.45
N GLY A 226 -7.41 -17.29 -8.96
CA GLY A 226 -7.85 -16.00 -8.45
C GLY A 226 -6.99 -14.82 -8.93
N ALA A 227 -6.09 -15.02 -9.89
CA ALA A 227 -5.34 -13.94 -10.51
C ALA A 227 -6.27 -13.02 -11.30
N VAL A 228 -6.05 -11.71 -11.21
CA VAL A 228 -6.84 -10.68 -11.89
C VAL A 228 -6.02 -10.13 -13.05
N TRP A 229 -6.54 -10.25 -14.27
CA TRP A 229 -5.97 -9.74 -15.51
C TRP A 229 -6.32 -8.26 -15.71
N ASP A 230 -5.51 -7.53 -16.50
CA ASP A 230 -5.66 -6.08 -16.60
C ASP A 230 -6.91 -5.64 -17.34
N GLY A 231 -7.16 -6.22 -18.51
CA GLY A 231 -8.30 -5.86 -19.32
C GLY A 231 -8.49 -6.74 -20.54
N VAL A 232 -9.57 -6.46 -21.25
CA VAL A 232 -10.01 -7.18 -22.44
C VAL A 232 -10.27 -6.19 -23.58
N ASN A 233 -9.81 -6.56 -24.77
CA ASN A 233 -10.02 -5.83 -26.02
C ASN A 233 -9.32 -4.46 -26.09
N ARG A 234 -8.15 -4.31 -25.46
CA ARG A 234 -7.35 -3.07 -25.52
C ARG A 234 -6.92 -2.70 -26.93
N GLN A 235 -6.64 -3.71 -27.76
CA GLN A 235 -6.16 -3.55 -29.14
C GLN A 235 -7.27 -3.74 -30.18
N GLY A 236 -8.53 -3.89 -29.77
CA GLY A 236 -9.66 -4.15 -30.67
C GLY A 236 -9.71 -5.60 -31.22
N ASP A 237 -8.98 -6.53 -30.59
CA ASP A 237 -8.82 -7.93 -31.01
C ASP A 237 -9.60 -8.95 -30.15
N GLY A 238 -10.37 -8.47 -29.17
CA GLY A 238 -11.10 -9.28 -28.21
C GLY A 238 -10.23 -10.06 -27.22
N GLN A 239 -8.91 -9.83 -27.19
CA GLN A 239 -8.00 -10.59 -26.33
C GLN A 239 -7.91 -10.00 -24.92
N ILE A 240 -7.58 -10.86 -23.95
CA ILE A 240 -7.30 -10.48 -22.57
C ILE A 240 -5.78 -10.29 -22.40
N ASP A 241 -5.38 -9.18 -21.79
CA ASP A 241 -3.98 -8.88 -21.45
C ASP A 241 -3.50 -9.69 -20.22
N LYS A 242 -3.31 -11.01 -20.37
CA LYS A 242 -2.98 -11.93 -19.25
C LYS A 242 -1.56 -11.76 -18.69
N ASP A 243 -0.66 -11.16 -19.46
CA ASP A 243 0.72 -10.89 -19.04
C ASP A 243 0.83 -9.62 -18.19
N TRP A 244 -0.19 -8.75 -18.23
CA TRP A 244 -0.24 -7.52 -17.45
C TRP A 244 -0.76 -7.81 -16.05
N ARG A 245 0.15 -8.33 -15.23
CA ARG A 245 -0.15 -8.74 -13.84
C ARG A 245 0.26 -7.64 -12.89
N PHE A 246 -0.65 -6.71 -12.59
CA PHE A 246 -0.38 -5.60 -11.68
C PHE A 246 -0.98 -5.83 -10.29
N SER A 247 -0.29 -5.36 -9.25
CA SER A 247 -0.69 -5.58 -7.87
C SER A 247 -2.03 -4.92 -7.53
N TYR A 248 -2.28 -3.72 -8.04
CA TYR A 248 -3.51 -2.98 -7.73
C TYR A 248 -4.76 -3.67 -8.25
N ASN A 249 -4.74 -4.30 -9.43
CA ASN A 249 -5.86 -5.09 -9.96
C ASN A 249 -6.28 -6.18 -8.97
N GLN A 250 -5.31 -6.86 -8.37
CA GLN A 250 -5.56 -7.86 -7.33
C GLN A 250 -6.21 -7.21 -6.09
N GLY A 251 -5.66 -6.07 -5.68
CA GLY A 251 -6.13 -5.29 -4.54
C GLY A 251 -7.57 -4.80 -4.67
N VAL A 252 -7.95 -4.29 -5.84
CA VAL A 252 -9.31 -3.78 -6.02
C VAL A 252 -10.33 -4.88 -6.22
N PHE A 253 -10.00 -5.98 -6.87
CA PHE A 253 -10.94 -7.10 -6.97
C PHE A 253 -11.22 -7.73 -5.60
N LEU A 254 -10.19 -7.97 -4.77
CA LEU A 254 -10.41 -8.45 -3.40
C LEU A 254 -11.13 -7.40 -2.54
N GLY A 255 -10.86 -6.12 -2.77
CA GLY A 255 -11.58 -5.01 -2.14
C GLY A 255 -13.06 -4.98 -2.50
N ALA A 256 -13.40 -5.24 -3.77
CA ALA A 256 -14.79 -5.33 -4.26
C ALA A 256 -15.52 -6.51 -3.63
N GLY A 257 -14.87 -7.68 -3.57
CA GLY A 257 -15.40 -8.86 -2.88
C GLY A 257 -15.67 -8.57 -1.39
N LEU A 258 -14.73 -7.92 -0.70
CA LEU A 258 -14.93 -7.53 0.70
C LEU A 258 -16.08 -6.52 0.87
N ALA A 259 -16.20 -5.53 -0.01
CA ALA A 259 -17.27 -4.54 0.04
C ALA A 259 -18.65 -5.19 -0.18
N LEU A 260 -18.77 -6.10 -1.15
CA LEU A 260 -20.00 -6.87 -1.41
C LEU A 260 -20.32 -7.86 -0.29
N TYR A 261 -19.31 -8.52 0.29
CA TYR A 261 -19.50 -9.35 1.48
C TYR A 261 -20.11 -8.51 2.62
N ARG A 262 -19.55 -7.33 2.92
CA ARG A 262 -20.08 -6.45 3.96
C ARG A 262 -21.52 -6.00 3.65
N ALA A 263 -21.81 -5.68 2.40
CA ALA A 263 -23.13 -5.24 1.95
C ALA A 263 -24.21 -6.33 2.00
N THR A 264 -23.85 -7.59 1.73
CA THR A 264 -24.82 -8.67 1.46
C THR A 264 -24.75 -9.85 2.44
N GLN A 265 -23.64 -9.98 3.18
CA GLN A 265 -23.28 -11.14 4.01
C GLN A 265 -23.18 -12.47 3.23
N GLN A 266 -23.08 -12.44 1.90
CA GLN A 266 -22.87 -13.64 1.09
C GLN A 266 -21.39 -14.06 1.13
N THR A 267 -21.11 -15.23 1.70
CA THR A 267 -19.74 -15.71 1.96
C THR A 267 -18.91 -15.92 0.69
N SER A 268 -19.56 -16.19 -0.45
CA SER A 268 -18.89 -16.38 -1.75
C SER A 268 -18.00 -15.19 -2.13
N TYR A 269 -18.41 -13.95 -1.81
CA TYR A 269 -17.59 -12.76 -2.07
C TYR A 269 -16.33 -12.71 -1.20
N LEU A 270 -16.42 -13.16 0.06
CA LEU A 270 -15.27 -13.23 0.96
C LEU A 270 -14.31 -14.36 0.58
N GLU A 271 -14.84 -15.47 0.08
CA GLU A 271 -14.08 -16.59 -0.47
C GLU A 271 -13.29 -16.16 -1.72
N ASP A 272 -13.92 -15.39 -2.62
CA ASP A 272 -13.25 -14.81 -3.79
C ASP A 272 -12.10 -13.85 -3.39
N ALA A 273 -12.35 -12.97 -2.43
CA ALA A 273 -11.33 -12.05 -1.91
C ALA A 273 -10.17 -12.81 -1.25
N THR A 274 -10.47 -13.87 -0.48
CA THR A 274 -9.49 -14.74 0.18
C THR A 274 -8.64 -15.50 -0.84
N ARG A 275 -9.25 -16.01 -1.91
CA ARG A 275 -8.54 -16.70 -3.00
C ARG A 275 -7.58 -15.76 -3.74
N THR A 276 -8.02 -14.54 -4.04
CA THR A 276 -7.17 -13.52 -4.67
C THR A 276 -6.01 -13.11 -3.76
N ALA A 277 -6.26 -12.94 -2.45
CA ALA A 277 -5.19 -12.68 -1.48
C ALA A 277 -4.20 -13.85 -1.40
N ALA A 278 -4.67 -15.10 -1.46
CA ALA A 278 -3.79 -16.27 -1.51
C ALA A 278 -2.92 -16.27 -2.77
N TYR A 279 -3.44 -15.90 -3.94
CA TYR A 279 -2.62 -15.71 -5.15
C TYR A 279 -1.51 -14.67 -4.91
N VAL A 280 -1.85 -13.51 -4.36
CA VAL A 280 -0.88 -12.43 -4.09
C VAL A 280 0.27 -12.89 -3.19
N LEU A 281 -0.05 -13.65 -2.14
CA LEU A 281 0.93 -14.12 -1.16
C LEU A 281 1.85 -15.22 -1.71
N ASN A 282 1.37 -16.04 -2.65
CA ASN A 282 2.06 -17.24 -3.11
C ASN A 282 2.68 -17.11 -4.52
N ASP A 283 2.30 -16.10 -5.30
CA ASP A 283 2.83 -15.91 -6.64
C ASP A 283 4.24 -15.31 -6.61
N GLY A 284 5.22 -16.10 -7.10
CA GLY A 284 6.63 -15.71 -7.11
C GLY A 284 6.99 -14.60 -8.11
N GLN A 285 6.09 -14.23 -9.02
CA GLN A 285 6.31 -13.10 -9.93
C GLN A 285 5.80 -11.79 -9.31
N LEU A 286 4.66 -11.82 -8.61
CA LEU A 286 4.07 -10.67 -7.95
C LEU A 286 4.79 -10.34 -6.63
N SER A 287 5.23 -11.36 -5.90
CA SER A 287 5.87 -11.24 -4.59
C SER A 287 7.20 -12.01 -4.53
N PRO A 288 8.18 -11.73 -5.42
CA PRO A 288 9.46 -12.43 -5.44
C PRO A 288 10.18 -12.33 -4.10
N GLY A 289 10.52 -13.48 -3.50
CA GLY A 289 11.13 -13.53 -2.17
C GLY A 289 10.25 -12.99 -1.03
N GLY A 290 8.93 -12.92 -1.25
CA GLY A 290 7.95 -12.43 -0.28
C GLY A 290 7.75 -10.91 -0.25
N VAL A 291 8.47 -10.15 -1.09
CA VAL A 291 8.30 -8.69 -1.23
C VAL A 291 7.62 -8.40 -2.56
N LEU A 292 6.64 -7.51 -2.56
CA LEU A 292 5.93 -7.08 -3.77
C LEU A 292 6.92 -6.52 -4.80
N LYS A 293 6.76 -6.95 -6.05
CA LYS A 293 7.67 -6.65 -7.17
C LYS A 293 7.79 -5.15 -7.46
N ASP A 294 8.87 -4.79 -8.12
CA ASP A 294 8.98 -3.46 -8.74
C ASP A 294 8.04 -3.38 -9.94
N GLU A 295 7.25 -2.31 -10.00
CA GLU A 295 6.28 -2.04 -11.07
C GLU A 295 6.59 -0.73 -11.80
N GLY A 296 7.80 -0.19 -11.57
CA GLY A 296 8.28 1.03 -12.20
C GLY A 296 7.74 2.32 -11.57
N THR A 297 8.11 3.42 -12.19
CA THR A 297 7.72 4.80 -11.83
C THR A 297 6.43 5.21 -12.56
N GLY A 298 6.05 6.49 -12.50
CA GLY A 298 4.78 6.93 -13.06
C GLY A 298 3.61 6.24 -12.35
N ASP A 299 2.64 5.77 -13.12
CA ASP A 299 1.45 5.12 -12.59
C ASP A 299 1.76 3.86 -11.76
N GLY A 300 2.74 3.07 -12.20
CA GLY A 300 3.20 1.85 -11.51
C GLY A 300 3.67 2.08 -10.07
N GLY A 301 4.06 3.32 -9.74
CA GLY A 301 4.46 3.71 -8.39
C GLY A 301 3.33 3.57 -7.35
N LEU A 302 2.06 3.69 -7.75
CA LEU A 302 0.90 3.59 -6.87
C LEU A 302 0.37 2.17 -6.68
N PHE A 303 0.73 1.25 -7.58
CA PHE A 303 0.02 -0.03 -7.68
C PHE A 303 0.12 -0.87 -6.39
N LYS A 304 1.31 -0.93 -5.78
CA LYS A 304 1.52 -1.65 -4.52
C LYS A 304 0.76 -1.03 -3.36
N GLY A 305 0.71 0.30 -3.28
CA GLY A 305 -0.01 1.04 -2.25
C GLY A 305 -1.49 0.66 -2.21
N ILE A 306 -2.11 0.59 -3.39
CA ILE A 306 -3.53 0.20 -3.54
C ILE A 306 -3.75 -1.23 -3.08
N LEU A 307 -2.89 -2.17 -3.50
CA LEU A 307 -2.97 -3.56 -3.05
C LEU A 307 -2.94 -3.66 -1.52
N VAL A 308 -1.94 -3.03 -0.89
CA VAL A 308 -1.75 -3.19 0.56
C VAL A 308 -2.90 -2.57 1.35
N ARG A 309 -3.51 -1.49 0.85
CA ARG A 309 -4.71 -0.87 1.44
C ARG A 309 -5.86 -1.87 1.55
N TYR A 310 -6.19 -2.56 0.45
CA TYR A 310 -7.31 -3.50 0.46
C TYR A 310 -6.96 -4.81 1.16
N LEU A 311 -5.72 -5.29 1.06
CA LEU A 311 -5.26 -6.46 1.81
C LEU A 311 -5.32 -6.22 3.33
N ALA A 312 -4.98 -5.01 3.80
CA ALA A 312 -5.13 -4.63 5.21
C ALA A 312 -6.60 -4.57 5.66
N GLN A 313 -7.50 -4.06 4.81
CA GLN A 313 -8.94 -4.10 5.08
C GLN A 313 -9.46 -5.54 5.20
N LEU A 314 -8.96 -6.46 4.36
CA LEU A 314 -9.29 -7.88 4.46
C LEU A 314 -8.69 -8.51 5.72
N ALA A 315 -7.44 -8.21 6.06
CA ALA A 315 -6.79 -8.72 7.27
C ALA A 315 -7.51 -8.32 8.56
N THR A 316 -8.12 -7.13 8.59
CA THR A 316 -8.86 -6.61 9.74
C THR A 316 -10.33 -7.00 9.76
N GLU A 317 -10.83 -7.71 8.74
CA GLU A 317 -12.22 -8.19 8.69
C GLU A 317 -12.46 -9.29 9.74
N PRO A 318 -13.46 -9.13 10.64
CA PRO A 318 -13.76 -10.12 11.66
C PRO A 318 -14.06 -11.53 11.12
N ALA A 319 -14.73 -11.61 9.96
CA ALA A 319 -15.11 -12.87 9.33
C ALA A 319 -13.92 -13.65 8.71
N VAL A 320 -12.75 -13.02 8.57
CA VAL A 320 -11.55 -13.72 8.08
C VAL A 320 -10.98 -14.61 9.19
N SER A 321 -10.65 -15.86 8.83
CA SER A 321 -10.09 -16.83 9.76
C SER A 321 -8.78 -16.34 10.40
N ALA A 322 -8.51 -16.78 11.63
CA ALA A 322 -7.29 -16.38 12.35
C ALA A 322 -6.01 -16.72 11.55
N THR A 323 -5.98 -17.88 10.87
CA THR A 323 -4.86 -18.30 10.02
C THR A 323 -4.65 -17.35 8.83
N ASN A 324 -5.72 -17.04 8.08
CA ASN A 324 -5.60 -16.13 6.94
C ASN A 324 -5.20 -14.73 7.38
N ARG A 325 -5.81 -14.24 8.47
CA ARG A 325 -5.44 -12.95 9.09
C ARG A 325 -3.94 -12.92 9.44
N ALA A 326 -3.43 -13.95 10.12
CA ALA A 326 -2.02 -14.02 10.48
C ALA A 326 -1.11 -13.98 9.25
N ASN A 327 -1.46 -14.71 8.18
CA ASN A 327 -0.70 -14.71 6.92
C ASN A 327 -0.69 -13.34 6.25
N TYR A 328 -1.84 -12.67 6.16
CA TYR A 328 -1.94 -11.34 5.56
C TYR A 328 -1.14 -10.30 6.35
N VAL A 329 -1.25 -10.32 7.68
CA VAL A 329 -0.51 -9.40 8.54
C VAL A 329 0.99 -9.67 8.47
N ALA A 330 1.42 -10.92 8.46
CA ALA A 330 2.83 -11.28 8.29
C ALA A 330 3.38 -10.77 6.95
N PHE A 331 2.62 -10.91 5.87
CA PHE A 331 2.99 -10.42 4.54
C PHE A 331 3.14 -8.88 4.51
N LEU A 332 2.15 -8.15 5.05
CA LEU A 332 2.19 -6.68 5.16
C LEU A 332 3.37 -6.21 6.01
N LYS A 333 3.58 -6.85 7.17
CA LYS A 333 4.69 -6.55 8.08
C LYS A 333 6.05 -6.77 7.40
N PHE A 334 6.23 -7.88 6.70
CA PHE A 334 7.47 -8.19 5.99
C PHE A 334 7.77 -7.17 4.88
N ASN A 335 6.76 -6.82 4.08
CA ASN A 335 6.89 -5.80 3.05
C ASN A 335 7.25 -4.42 3.61
N GLY A 336 6.56 -3.95 4.64
CA GLY A 336 6.88 -2.64 5.23
C GLY A 336 8.19 -2.62 6.01
N GLN A 337 8.63 -3.76 6.59
CA GLN A 337 9.98 -3.90 7.13
C GLN A 337 11.04 -3.76 6.03
N SER A 338 10.85 -4.44 4.89
CA SER A 338 11.75 -4.31 3.74
C SER A 338 11.79 -2.86 3.23
N LEU A 339 10.63 -2.24 3.04
CA LEU A 339 10.52 -0.83 2.65
C LEU A 339 11.30 0.08 3.60
N TYR A 340 11.07 -0.05 4.91
CA TYR A 340 11.73 0.78 5.91
C TYR A 340 13.25 0.56 5.95
N GLN A 341 13.70 -0.69 5.94
CA GLN A 341 15.11 -1.03 6.14
C GLN A 341 15.95 -0.83 4.88
N ARG A 342 15.39 -1.11 3.70
CA ARG A 342 16.14 -1.22 2.45
C ARG A 342 15.77 -0.15 1.43
N ALA A 343 14.51 0.26 1.38
CA ALA A 343 13.98 1.13 0.31
C ALA A 343 13.53 2.52 0.78
N THR A 344 14.06 2.98 1.92
CA THR A 344 13.83 4.34 2.44
C THR A 344 15.15 5.12 2.50
N ARG A 345 15.25 6.22 1.74
CA ARG A 345 16.38 7.15 1.84
C ARG A 345 16.17 8.12 3.00
N ARG A 346 17.18 8.19 3.88
CA ARG A 346 17.21 9.06 5.06
C ARG A 346 18.22 10.19 4.87
N PRO A 347 17.98 11.39 5.45
CA PRO A 347 16.87 11.74 6.34
C PRO A 347 15.56 12.13 5.63
N GLN A 348 15.51 12.14 4.29
CA GLN A 348 14.38 12.71 3.53
C GLN A 348 13.10 11.87 3.55
N PHE A 349 13.15 10.61 4.00
CA PHE A 349 12.02 9.66 3.98
C PHE A 349 11.40 9.48 2.59
N LEU A 350 12.27 9.39 1.58
CA LEU A 350 11.87 9.10 0.20
C LEU A 350 11.92 7.60 -0.07
N PHE A 351 10.95 7.10 -0.83
CA PHE A 351 10.78 5.67 -1.08
C PHE A 351 11.20 5.25 -2.50
N ASN A 352 11.64 4.00 -2.64
CA ASN A 352 11.90 3.38 -3.94
C ASN A 352 10.68 2.59 -4.42
N THR A 353 10.53 2.43 -5.75
CA THR A 353 9.54 1.53 -6.36
C THR A 353 9.88 0.07 -6.07
N ASN A 354 11.18 -0.26 -6.00
CA ASN A 354 11.69 -1.54 -5.55
C ASN A 354 11.89 -1.54 -4.02
N TRP A 355 10.99 -2.20 -3.29
CA TRP A 355 11.02 -2.27 -1.82
C TRP A 355 12.17 -3.11 -1.23
N THR A 356 13.12 -3.56 -2.06
CA THR A 356 14.33 -4.27 -1.64
C THR A 356 15.62 -3.47 -1.84
N ALA A 357 15.56 -2.28 -2.44
CA ALA A 357 16.73 -1.47 -2.76
C ALA A 357 16.55 0.01 -2.43
N ALA A 358 17.63 0.69 -2.04
CA ALA A 358 17.58 2.12 -1.68
C ALA A 358 17.22 2.99 -2.90
N PRO A 359 16.41 4.06 -2.74
CA PRO A 359 16.03 4.90 -3.87
C PRO A 359 17.20 5.77 -4.33
N SER A 360 17.34 5.87 -5.65
CA SER A 360 18.30 6.75 -6.32
C SER A 360 17.57 7.82 -7.14
N GLY A 361 18.07 9.06 -7.12
CA GLY A 361 17.55 10.12 -7.97
C GLY A 361 16.16 10.64 -7.57
N THR A 362 15.36 10.92 -8.59
CA THR A 362 14.00 11.49 -8.53
C THR A 362 12.98 10.42 -8.16
N VAL A 363 12.04 10.79 -7.31
CA VAL A 363 10.92 9.95 -6.86
C VAL A 363 9.62 10.63 -7.28
N ASP A 364 8.76 9.89 -7.96
CA ASP A 364 7.42 10.36 -8.31
C ASP A 364 6.48 10.32 -7.08
N ALA A 365 5.51 11.22 -7.03
CA ALA A 365 4.53 11.30 -5.94
C ALA A 365 3.74 10.00 -5.79
N SER A 366 3.45 9.31 -6.90
CA SER A 366 2.82 7.99 -6.88
C SER A 366 3.61 6.96 -6.07
N THR A 367 4.92 6.90 -6.29
CA THR A 367 5.85 6.03 -5.55
C THR A 367 5.90 6.40 -4.08
N GLN A 368 5.97 7.71 -3.80
CA GLN A 368 5.98 8.20 -2.42
C GLN A 368 4.70 7.80 -1.69
N MET A 369 3.53 8.03 -2.30
CA MET A 369 2.22 7.71 -1.72
C MET A 369 2.08 6.23 -1.38
N SER A 370 2.54 5.30 -2.22
CA SER A 370 2.56 3.87 -1.89
C SER A 370 3.33 3.56 -0.60
N GLY A 371 4.48 4.21 -0.40
CA GLY A 371 5.25 4.05 0.82
C GLY A 371 4.56 4.66 2.05
N VAL A 372 3.91 5.82 1.90
CA VAL A 372 3.10 6.41 2.98
C VAL A 372 1.94 5.48 3.35
N MET A 373 1.20 4.96 2.37
CA MET A 373 0.10 3.99 2.62
C MET A 373 0.58 2.79 3.42
N MET A 374 1.73 2.19 3.06
CA MET A 374 2.30 1.06 3.80
C MET A 374 2.59 1.41 5.27
N PHE A 375 3.19 2.56 5.54
CA PHE A 375 3.48 2.96 6.93
C PHE A 375 2.23 3.29 7.74
N GLU A 376 1.23 3.93 7.13
CA GLU A 376 -0.08 4.16 7.75
C GLU A 376 -0.79 2.85 8.08
N ILE A 377 -0.76 1.87 7.17
CA ILE A 377 -1.32 0.53 7.40
C ILE A 377 -0.63 -0.17 8.56
N LEU A 378 0.71 -0.14 8.62
CA LEU A 378 1.43 -0.77 9.72
C LEU A 378 1.20 -0.05 11.05
N ALA A 379 0.97 1.27 11.04
CA ALA A 379 0.56 2.00 12.23
C ALA A 379 -0.84 1.57 12.72
N ASP A 380 -1.82 1.40 11.81
CA ASP A 380 -3.16 0.90 12.15
C ASP A 380 -3.11 -0.54 12.68
N LEU A 381 -2.39 -1.45 12.00
CA LEU A 381 -2.22 -2.84 12.47
C LEU A 381 -1.51 -2.89 13.83
N GLN A 382 -0.53 -2.01 14.08
CA GLN A 382 0.12 -1.89 15.37
C GLN A 382 -0.87 -1.45 16.46
N ALA A 383 -1.67 -0.42 16.20
CA ALA A 383 -2.68 0.08 17.13
C ALA A 383 -3.73 -0.98 17.48
N ARG A 384 -4.08 -1.85 16.52
CA ARG A 384 -4.98 -3.00 16.69
C ARG A 384 -4.34 -4.20 17.40
N LYS A 385 -3.04 -4.15 17.74
CA LYS A 385 -2.27 -5.25 18.33
C LYS A 385 -2.23 -6.50 17.43
N LEU A 386 -2.12 -6.30 16.11
CA LEU A 386 -2.01 -7.38 15.13
C LEU A 386 -0.56 -7.66 14.70
N LEU A 387 0.40 -6.77 14.99
CA LEU A 387 1.81 -6.89 14.58
C LEU A 387 2.71 -7.67 15.54
#